data_AF-A0A519RRL5-F1
#
_entry.id   AF-A0A519RRL5-F1
#
_cell.length_a   1.000
_cell.length_b   1.000
_cell.length_c   1.000
_cell.angle_alpha   90.00
_cell.angle_beta   90.00
_cell.angle_gamma   90.00
#
_symmetry.space_group_name_H-M   'P 1'
#
loop_
_entity.id
_entity.type
_entity.pdbx_description
1 polymer ?
#
loop_
_entity_poly.entity_id
_entity_poly.type
_entity_poly.pdbx_seq_one_letter_code
_entity_poly.pdbx_strand_id
1 'polypeptide(L)'
;MESNNSSSDREKIAARLKDARIQSGLSQAQAADKLNLQRPAISEIEAGKRKVSAEEIIQFAELYKVDRKWLLLEENVSNDLATEQFNVAARELSKMKQEDRLKLYEILKILPK
;
A
#
# COMPACT_ATOMS: atom_id res chain seq x y z
N MET A 1 29.89 12.59 6.05
CA MET A 1 29.49 11.29 6.61
C MET A 1 28.03 11.06 6.23
N GLU A 2 27.79 10.55 5.03
CA GLU A 2 26.45 10.18 4.55
C GLU A 2 26.39 8.66 4.47
N SER A 3 26.06 8.00 5.56
CA SER A 3 26.02 6.54 5.60
C SER A 3 25.04 6.07 6.67
N ASN A 4 23.80 5.76 6.27
CA ASN A 4 22.96 4.65 6.78
C ASN A 4 21.45 4.73 6.48
N ASN A 5 20.91 5.78 5.86
CA ASN A 5 19.44 5.87 5.63
C ASN A 5 18.93 5.09 4.40
N SER A 6 19.73 4.98 3.34
CA SER A 6 19.28 4.42 2.05
C SER A 6 18.93 2.93 2.09
N SER A 7 19.55 2.13 2.96
CA SER A 7 19.17 0.71 3.10
C SER A 7 17.77 0.64 3.69
N SER A 8 17.56 1.32 4.82
CA SER A 8 16.30 1.29 5.58
C SER A 8 15.08 1.66 4.72
N ASP A 9 15.19 2.71 3.90
CA ASP A 9 14.05 3.15 3.09
C ASP A 9 13.74 2.18 1.95
N ARG A 10 14.76 1.57 1.34
CA ARG A 10 14.55 0.50 0.35
C ARG A 10 13.85 -0.70 0.97
N GLU A 11 14.24 -1.11 2.17
CA GLU A 11 13.57 -2.21 2.87
C GLU A 11 12.10 -1.88 3.22
N LYS A 12 11.80 -0.63 3.62
CA LYS A 12 10.41 -0.18 3.86
C LYS A 12 9.58 -0.15 2.57
N ILE A 13 10.13 0.36 1.47
CA ILE A 13 9.46 0.37 0.16
C ILE A 13 9.16 -1.07 -0.28
N ALA A 14 10.14 -1.96 -0.15
CA ALA A 14 9.97 -3.39 -0.44
C ALA A 14 8.84 -4.03 0.38
N ALA A 15 8.77 -3.70 1.67
CA ALA A 15 7.68 -4.14 2.55
C ALA A 15 6.31 -3.59 2.08
N ARG A 16 6.21 -2.30 1.75
CA ARG A 16 4.97 -1.69 1.24
C ARG A 16 4.49 -2.33 -0.07
N LEU A 17 5.42 -2.61 -0.99
CA LEU A 17 5.11 -3.31 -2.25
C LEU A 17 4.57 -4.71 -2.00
N LYS A 18 5.18 -5.46 -1.07
CA LYS A 18 4.71 -6.79 -0.66
C LYS A 18 3.31 -6.72 -0.04
N ASP A 19 3.09 -5.78 0.87
CA ASP A 19 1.81 -5.61 1.56
C ASP A 19 0.70 -5.23 0.59
N ALA A 20 0.96 -4.28 -0.30
CA ALA A 20 0.02 -3.87 -1.35
C ALA A 20 -0.36 -5.04 -2.27
N ARG A 21 0.62 -5.88 -2.65
CA ARG A 21 0.34 -7.08 -3.44
C ARG A 21 -0.59 -8.05 -2.71
N ILE A 22 -0.32 -8.32 -1.43
CA ILE A 22 -1.12 -9.24 -0.60
C ILE A 22 -2.54 -8.70 -0.43
N GLN A 23 -2.68 -7.40 -0.13
CA GLN A 23 -3.99 -6.75 0.02
C GLN A 23 -4.79 -6.74 -1.28
N SER A 24 -4.10 -6.73 -2.42
CA SER A 24 -4.72 -6.89 -3.74
C SER A 24 -5.11 -8.33 -4.09
N GLY A 25 -4.82 -9.30 -3.21
CA GLY A 25 -5.13 -10.71 -3.41
C GLY A 25 -4.27 -11.41 -4.47
N LEU A 26 -3.11 -10.84 -4.83
CA LEU A 26 -2.26 -11.38 -5.88
C LEU A 26 -1.11 -12.22 -5.30
N SER A 27 -0.83 -13.35 -5.92
CA SER A 27 0.45 -14.05 -5.74
C SER A 27 1.59 -13.32 -6.45
N GLN A 28 2.84 -13.61 -6.08
CA GLN A 28 4.00 -13.07 -6.81
C GLN A 28 4.01 -13.50 -8.28
N ALA A 29 3.47 -14.69 -8.61
CA ALA A 29 3.30 -15.15 -9.98
C ALA A 29 2.37 -14.23 -10.77
N GLN A 30 1.16 -14.02 -10.25
CA GLN A 30 0.16 -13.20 -10.91
C GLN A 30 0.60 -11.73 -11.03
N ALA A 31 1.32 -11.20 -10.04
CA ALA A 31 1.87 -9.84 -10.12
C ALA A 31 2.95 -9.75 -11.22
N ALA A 32 3.85 -10.74 -11.29
CA ALA A 32 4.88 -10.80 -12.32
C ALA A 32 4.25 -10.83 -13.72
N ASP A 33 3.27 -11.72 -13.93
CA ASP A 33 2.57 -11.86 -15.21
C ASP A 33 1.86 -10.55 -15.63
N LYS A 34 1.20 -9.89 -14.68
CA LYS A 34 0.47 -8.62 -14.94
C LYS A 34 1.38 -7.43 -15.20
N LEU A 35 2.60 -7.44 -14.66
CA LEU A 35 3.60 -6.39 -14.83
C LEU A 35 4.58 -6.69 -15.96
N ASN A 36 4.43 -7.83 -16.64
CA ASN A 36 5.40 -8.33 -17.63
C ASN A 36 6.82 -8.42 -17.05
N LEU A 37 6.92 -8.84 -15.80
CA LEU A 37 8.18 -9.06 -15.07
C LEU A 37 8.40 -10.56 -14.84
N GLN A 38 9.64 -10.94 -14.59
CA GLN A 38 9.97 -12.30 -14.18
C GLN A 38 9.62 -12.49 -12.70
N ARG A 39 9.07 -13.66 -12.32
CA ARG A 39 8.74 -13.96 -10.91
C ARG A 39 9.89 -13.71 -9.92
N PRO A 40 11.16 -14.07 -10.23
CA PRO A 40 12.28 -13.73 -9.36
C PRO A 40 12.43 -12.22 -9.12
N ALA A 41 12.13 -11.37 -10.11
CA ALA A 41 12.21 -9.93 -9.94
C ALA A 41 11.25 -9.43 -8.85
N ILE A 42 9.99 -9.92 -8.83
CA ILE A 42 9.04 -9.58 -7.77
C ILE A 42 9.56 -10.03 -6.39
N SER A 43 10.06 -11.26 -6.29
CA SER A 43 10.58 -11.76 -5.02
C SER A 43 11.82 -11.00 -4.54
N GLU A 44 12.72 -10.60 -5.44
CA GLU A 44 13.92 -9.83 -5.09
C GLU A 44 13.58 -8.40 -4.70
N ILE A 45 12.58 -7.79 -5.36
CA ILE A 45 12.04 -6.46 -5.01
C ILE A 45 11.44 -6.50 -3.61
N GLU A 46 10.56 -7.46 -3.32
CA GLU A 46 9.92 -7.60 -2.01
C GLU A 46 10.88 -7.96 -0.88
N ALA A 47 12.05 -8.53 -1.22
CA ALA A 47 13.14 -8.79 -0.28
C ALA A 47 14.12 -7.61 -0.15
N GLY A 48 13.90 -6.49 -0.86
CA GLY A 48 14.79 -5.33 -0.88
C GLY A 48 16.13 -5.60 -1.57
N LYS A 49 16.31 -6.74 -2.25
CA LYS A 49 17.56 -7.11 -2.93
C LYS A 49 17.72 -6.38 -4.26
N ARG A 50 16.60 -6.17 -4.97
CA ARG A 50 16.54 -5.48 -6.25
C ARG A 50 15.93 -4.09 -6.09
N LYS A 51 16.54 -3.09 -6.73
CA LYS A 51 16.00 -1.73 -6.82
C LYS A 51 14.78 -1.71 -7.75
N VAL A 52 13.84 -0.82 -7.45
CA VAL A 52 12.64 -0.58 -8.26
C VAL A 52 12.80 0.75 -8.97
N SER A 53 12.49 0.81 -10.26
CA SER A 53 12.50 2.06 -11.03
C SER A 53 11.26 2.90 -10.73
N ALA A 54 11.29 4.19 -11.09
CA ALA A 54 10.11 5.06 -10.93
C ALA A 54 8.92 4.57 -11.77
N GLU A 55 9.19 4.07 -12.98
CA GLU A 55 8.20 3.48 -13.88
C GLU A 55 7.57 2.21 -13.26
N GLU A 56 8.39 1.33 -12.68
CA GLU A 56 7.90 0.14 -11.98
C GLU A 56 7.02 0.55 -10.77
N ILE A 57 7.39 1.59 -10.00
CA ILE A 57 6.55 2.10 -8.89
C ILE A 57 5.16 2.56 -9.38
N ILE A 58 5.09 3.25 -10.51
CA ILE A 58 3.82 3.68 -11.10
C ILE A 58 2.97 2.45 -11.46
N GLN A 59 3.56 1.46 -12.13
CA GLN A 59 2.86 0.23 -12.50
C GLN A 59 2.40 -0.58 -11.28
N PHE A 60 3.22 -0.67 -10.24
CA PHE A 60 2.85 -1.32 -8.97
C PHE A 60 1.68 -0.60 -8.30
N ALA A 61 1.71 0.74 -8.21
CA ALA A 61 0.63 1.53 -7.64
C ALA A 61 -0.69 1.32 -8.39
N GLU A 62 -0.66 1.33 -9.71
CA GLU A 62 -1.83 1.11 -10.56
C GLU A 62 -2.39 -0.31 -10.46
N LEU A 63 -1.50 -1.33 -10.43
CA LEU A 63 -1.89 -2.73 -10.31
C LEU A 63 -2.51 -3.00 -8.94
N TYR A 64 -1.88 -2.50 -7.87
CA TYR A 64 -2.30 -2.76 -6.50
C TYR A 64 -3.35 -1.77 -5.96
N LYS A 65 -3.73 -0.77 -6.77
CA LYS A 65 -4.71 0.27 -6.39
C LYS A 65 -4.33 1.03 -5.12
N VAL A 66 -3.05 1.38 -4.98
CA VAL A 66 -2.50 2.17 -3.87
C VAL A 66 -1.90 3.47 -4.37
N ASP A 67 -1.72 4.46 -3.48
CA ASP A 67 -1.03 5.70 -3.82
C ASP A 67 0.49 5.46 -3.97
N ARG A 68 1.07 5.93 -5.07
CA ARG A 68 2.52 5.90 -5.30
C ARG A 68 3.31 6.67 -4.23
N LYS A 69 2.74 7.75 -3.67
CA LYS A 69 3.35 8.51 -2.56
C LYS A 69 3.49 7.63 -1.32
N TRP A 70 2.45 6.85 -1.04
CA TRP A 70 2.53 5.86 0.03
C TRP A 70 3.60 4.80 -0.28
N LEU A 71 3.73 4.29 -1.51
CA LEU A 71 4.83 3.37 -1.83
C LEU A 71 6.22 4.01 -1.60
N LEU A 72 6.38 5.30 -1.91
CA LEU A 72 7.65 6.04 -1.81
C LEU A 72 7.97 6.59 -0.40
N LEU A 73 7.21 6.18 0.62
CA LEU A 73 7.36 6.71 1.99
C LEU A 73 7.10 8.22 2.09
N GLU A 74 6.50 8.81 1.07
CA GLU A 74 5.92 10.14 1.10
C GLU A 74 4.58 10.05 1.84
N GLU A 75 4.63 9.63 3.10
CA GLU A 75 3.54 9.96 4.00
C GLU A 75 3.55 11.47 4.10
N ASN A 76 2.51 12.08 3.57
CA ASN A 76 2.06 13.33 4.13
C ASN A 76 1.84 13.06 5.62
N VAL A 77 2.84 13.39 6.44
CA VAL A 77 2.59 13.88 7.80
C VAL A 77 1.93 15.25 7.65
N SER A 78 0.87 15.33 6.84
CA SER A 78 -0.15 16.31 7.08
C SER A 78 -0.75 15.83 8.39
N ASN A 79 -0.48 16.57 9.46
CA ASN A 79 -1.45 16.76 10.54
C ASN A 79 -2.74 17.36 9.95
N ASP A 80 -3.34 16.69 8.98
CA ASP A 80 -4.58 17.09 8.37
C ASP A 80 -5.68 16.55 9.26
N LEU A 81 -6.59 17.43 9.64
CA LEU A 81 -7.76 17.11 10.46
C LEU A 81 -8.55 15.94 9.86
N ALA A 82 -8.47 15.69 8.56
CA ALA A 82 -9.07 14.55 7.88
C ALA A 82 -8.44 13.20 8.31
N THR A 83 -7.11 13.12 8.46
CA THR A 83 -6.41 11.90 8.89
C THR A 83 -6.70 11.59 10.36
N GLU A 84 -6.76 12.62 11.20
CA GLU A 84 -7.16 12.46 12.60
C GLU A 84 -8.63 12.02 12.71
N GLN A 85 -9.54 12.68 11.99
CA GLN A 85 -10.96 12.30 11.95
C GLN A 85 -11.16 10.87 11.43
N PHE A 86 -10.39 10.46 10.42
CA PHE A 86 -10.44 9.09 9.91
C PHE A 86 -9.97 8.07 10.95
N ASN A 87 -8.88 8.36 11.66
CA ASN A 87 -8.36 7.50 12.73
C ASN A 87 -9.33 7.42 13.93
N VAL A 88 -9.96 8.52 14.30
CA VAL A 88 -11.01 8.56 15.33
C VAL A 88 -12.22 7.73 14.87
N ALA A 89 -12.68 7.90 13.63
CA ALA A 89 -13.76 7.12 13.07
C ALA A 89 -13.44 5.62 13.08
N ALA A 90 -12.24 5.22 12.63
CA ALA A 90 -11.81 3.82 12.64
C ALA A 90 -11.84 3.20 14.06
N ARG A 91 -11.45 3.96 15.09
CA ARG A 91 -11.53 3.52 16.49
C ARG A 91 -12.97 3.33 16.95
N GLU A 92 -13.85 4.29 16.68
CA GLU A 92 -15.26 4.17 17.08
C GLU A 92 -15.98 3.03 16.35
N LEU A 93 -15.67 2.83 15.06
CA LEU A 93 -16.19 1.70 14.28
C LEU A 93 -15.80 0.36 14.89
N SER A 94 -14.58 0.23 15.40
CA SER A 94 -14.13 -1.02 16.04
C SER A 94 -14.92 -1.37 17.31
N LYS A 95 -15.50 -0.37 18.00
CA LYS A 95 -16.34 -0.54 19.18
C LYS A 95 -17.80 -0.85 18.85
N MET A 96 -18.26 -0.57 17.62
CA MET A 96 -19.63 -0.83 17.20
C MET A 96 -19.93 -2.33 17.06
N LYS A 97 -21.21 -2.70 17.08
CA LYS A 97 -21.63 -4.08 16.80
C LYS A 97 -21.41 -4.42 15.33
N GLN A 98 -21.21 -5.71 15.04
CA GLN A 98 -20.95 -6.20 13.68
C GLN A 98 -22.08 -5.85 12.70
N GLU A 99 -23.34 -5.96 13.14
CA GLU A 99 -24.52 -5.63 12.35
C GLU A 99 -24.53 -4.17 11.87
N ASP A 100 -24.10 -3.23 12.72
CA ASP A 100 -24.12 -1.82 12.40
C ASP A 100 -22.94 -1.42 11.50
N ARG A 101 -21.78 -2.08 11.67
CA ARG A 101 -20.65 -1.92 10.74
C ARG A 101 -21.00 -2.37 9.32
N LEU A 102 -21.78 -3.45 9.18
CA LEU A 102 -22.21 -3.95 7.87
C LEU A 102 -23.17 -2.99 7.17
N LYS A 103 -24.13 -2.40 7.91
CA LYS A 103 -25.02 -1.37 7.35
C LYS A 103 -24.23 -0.16 6.85
N LEU A 104 -23.26 0.29 7.63
CA LEU A 104 -22.42 1.42 7.25
C LEU A 104 -21.57 1.12 6.00
N TYR A 105 -21.06 -0.10 5.89
CA TYR A 105 -20.33 -0.54 4.70
C TYR A 105 -21.19 -0.46 3.43
N GLU A 106 -22.46 -0.86 3.50
CA GLU A 106 -23.39 -0.72 2.38
C GLU A 106 -23.68 0.75 2.03
N ILE A 107 -23.74 1.64 3.02
CA ILE A 107 -23.86 3.09 2.78
C ILE A 107 -22.59 3.65 2.13
N LEU A 108 -21.41 3.21 2.56
CA LEU A 108 -20.14 3.67 1.97
C LEU A 108 -20.00 3.26 0.50
N LYS A 109 -20.49 2.07 0.12
CA LYS A 109 -20.48 1.59 -1.27
C LYS A 109 -21.26 2.48 -2.24
N ILE A 110 -22.29 3.18 -1.77
CA ILE A 110 -23.18 3.99 -2.61
C ILE A 110 -22.75 5.47 -2.70
N LEU A 111 -21.73 5.88 -1.95
CA LEU A 111 -21.23 7.26 -2.03
C LEU A 111 -20.51 7.51 -3.35
N PRO A 112 -20.75 8.67 -4.01
CA PRO A 112 -20.01 9.05 -5.20
C PRO A 112 -18.53 9.26 -4.84
N LYS A 113 -17.64 8.78 -5.72
CA LYS A 113 -16.19 8.93 -5.58
C LYS A 113 -15.72 10.27 -6.12
#